data_AF-C7B9D3-F1
#
_entry.id   AF-C7B9D3-F1
#
_cell.length_a   1.000
_cell.length_b   1.000
_cell.length_c   1.000
_cell.angle_alpha   90.00
_cell.angle_beta   90.00
_cell.angle_gamma   90.00
#
_symmetry.space_group_name_H-M   'P 1'
#
loop_
_entity.id
_entity.type
_entity.pdbx_description
1 polymer ?
#
loop_
_entity_poly.entity_id
_entity_poly.type
_entity_poly.pdbx_seq_one_letter_code
_entity_poly.pdbx_strand_id
1 'polypeptide(L)'
;MDQCQAEPVADSPSLYSSAFAQVIFVNMEKSYMMDTPVKCDYLLTSLINPNNRDWIGIFKASGYSFSFWSVGWSTARDYHTFVWAPLPKGDQRQQQVTFEAYYLPKEDNDFYQFCYVTHKGEIRGASTPIGFRQPGTITVDISDNQEMLVITTQDDLKSMEKQVLEQKEKHEVENKILCEKADQLEKQLTQKKEEYLTAQKANQSDLHILRKENQELTKHLQKAVKVEDQMGRSTEETCMPDTGKFPDRRKTEYENLRKKCKITDSDKAGTEGGSSINHPLQKEIANLKSKLLTGKSCYVQKYKECQKLHKQIDRLK
;
A
#
# COMPACT_ATOMS: atom_id res chain seq x y z
N MET A 1 -1.89 69.43 -21.78
CA MET A 1 -0.90 68.61 -22.50
C MET A 1 -0.23 67.77 -21.43
N ASP A 2 -0.91 66.69 -21.07
CA ASP A 2 -0.49 65.77 -20.01
C ASP A 2 0.60 64.84 -20.52
N GLN A 3 1.72 64.83 -19.80
CA GLN A 3 2.81 63.88 -19.99
C GLN A 3 2.55 62.66 -19.10
N CYS A 4 2.07 61.57 -19.69
CA CYS A 4 2.01 60.27 -19.02
C CYS A 4 3.40 59.63 -19.01
N GLN A 5 3.97 59.52 -17.82
CA GLN A 5 5.12 58.66 -17.53
C GLN A 5 4.70 57.19 -17.69
N ALA A 6 5.40 56.43 -18.52
CA ALA A 6 5.26 54.98 -18.59
C ALA A 6 6.25 54.35 -17.60
N GLU A 7 5.73 53.71 -16.55
CA GLU A 7 6.49 52.85 -15.65
C GLU A 7 6.98 51.58 -16.38
N PRO A 8 8.13 51.01 -15.99
CA PRO A 8 8.61 49.77 -16.59
C PRO A 8 7.74 48.61 -16.12
N VAL A 9 7.08 47.95 -17.08
CA VAL A 9 6.28 46.76 -16.86
C VAL A 9 7.20 45.66 -16.32
N ALA A 10 6.96 45.24 -15.09
CA ALA A 10 7.66 44.14 -14.45
C ALA A 10 7.53 42.87 -15.30
N ASP A 11 8.66 42.21 -15.53
CA ASP A 11 8.78 40.93 -16.23
C ASP A 11 7.72 39.95 -15.72
N SER A 12 6.81 39.57 -16.61
CA SER A 12 5.97 38.40 -16.37
C SER A 12 6.89 37.18 -16.33
N PRO A 13 6.83 36.33 -15.30
CA PRO A 13 7.65 35.13 -15.26
C PRO A 13 7.17 34.23 -16.40
N SER A 14 7.93 34.25 -17.50
CA SER A 14 7.67 33.40 -18.65
C SER A 14 7.57 31.95 -18.18
N LEU A 15 6.60 31.21 -18.72
CA LEU A 15 6.36 29.79 -18.45
C LEU A 15 7.59 28.88 -18.74
N TYR A 16 8.71 29.46 -19.17
CA TYR A 16 10.00 28.84 -19.41
C TYR A 16 10.95 28.80 -18.20
N SER A 17 10.57 29.35 -17.03
CA SER A 17 11.40 29.29 -15.81
C SER A 17 11.27 27.99 -15.00
N SER A 18 10.60 26.96 -15.53
CA SER A 18 10.48 25.68 -14.85
C SER A 18 11.82 24.92 -14.89
N ALA A 19 12.40 24.61 -13.73
CA ALA A 19 13.62 23.82 -13.59
C ALA A 19 13.55 22.42 -14.22
N PHE A 20 12.35 22.00 -14.68
CA PHE A 20 12.06 20.70 -15.29
C PHE A 20 12.24 20.66 -16.81
N ALA A 21 12.24 21.80 -17.51
CA ALA A 21 12.34 21.85 -18.98
C ALA A 21 13.62 22.57 -19.43
N GLN A 22 14.77 22.05 -19.00
CA GLN A 22 16.07 22.62 -19.39
C GLN A 22 16.54 22.13 -20.76
N VAL A 23 15.94 21.04 -21.26
CA VAL A 23 16.12 20.53 -22.61
C VAL A 23 14.74 20.42 -23.28
N ILE A 24 14.62 20.98 -24.48
CA ILE A 24 13.36 21.05 -25.22
C ILE A 24 13.53 20.26 -26.51
N PHE A 25 12.68 19.25 -26.74
CA PHE A 25 12.66 18.52 -28.00
C PHE A 25 11.87 19.32 -29.05
N VAL A 26 12.43 19.47 -30.25
CA VAL A 26 11.88 20.29 -31.34
C VAL A 26 11.76 19.47 -32.62
N ASN A 27 11.02 19.97 -33.62
CA ASN A 27 10.83 19.31 -34.92
C ASN A 27 10.39 17.84 -34.83
N MET A 28 9.58 17.50 -33.83
CA MET A 28 9.16 16.13 -33.62
C MET A 28 7.93 15.77 -34.46
N GLU A 29 7.96 14.57 -35.02
CA GLU A 29 6.78 13.93 -35.59
C GLU A 29 5.98 13.22 -34.50
N LYS A 30 4.65 13.15 -34.66
CA LYS A 30 3.78 12.37 -33.75
C LYS A 30 4.01 10.86 -33.88
N SER A 31 4.50 10.40 -35.04
CA SER A 31 4.75 8.99 -35.32
C SER A 31 5.94 8.82 -36.25
N TYR A 32 6.80 7.85 -35.95
CA TYR A 32 7.97 7.48 -36.76
C TYR A 32 7.84 6.08 -37.34
N MET A 33 8.48 5.82 -38.48
CA MET A 33 8.56 4.49 -39.06
C MET A 33 9.54 3.60 -38.28
N MET A 34 9.16 2.37 -37.99
CA MET A 34 9.95 1.42 -37.18
C MET A 34 11.20 0.89 -37.89
N ASP A 35 11.26 1.01 -39.22
CA ASP A 35 12.33 0.52 -40.09
C ASP A 35 13.29 1.63 -40.54
N THR A 36 13.02 2.88 -40.16
CA THR A 36 13.81 4.06 -40.56
C THR A 36 14.50 4.67 -39.35
N PRO A 37 15.79 5.04 -39.44
CA PRO A 37 16.46 5.75 -38.35
C PRO A 37 15.75 7.06 -38.00
N VAL A 38 15.61 7.33 -36.70
CA VAL A 38 14.89 8.52 -36.20
C VAL A 38 15.87 9.58 -35.76
N LYS A 39 15.73 10.77 -36.35
CA LYS A 39 16.46 11.98 -35.93
C LYS A 39 15.67 12.69 -34.84
N CYS A 40 16.34 12.93 -33.72
CA CYS A 40 15.77 13.61 -32.57
C CYS A 40 16.49 14.94 -32.40
N ASP A 41 15.79 16.04 -32.71
CA ASP A 41 16.28 17.40 -32.50
C ASP A 41 15.92 17.89 -31.11
N TYR A 42 16.88 18.54 -30.44
CA TYR A 42 16.67 19.13 -29.13
C TYR A 42 17.45 20.43 -28.96
N LEU A 43 16.93 21.30 -28.09
CA LEU A 43 17.48 22.59 -27.74
C LEU A 43 17.93 22.58 -26.28
N LEU A 44 19.21 22.88 -26.06
CA LEU A 44 19.77 23.11 -24.73
C LEU A 44 19.47 24.54 -24.29
N THR A 45 18.72 24.72 -23.21
CA THR A 45 18.50 26.05 -22.63
C THR A 45 19.77 26.59 -21.96
N SER A 46 19.79 27.86 -21.58
CA SER A 46 20.88 28.45 -20.79
C SER A 46 20.97 27.90 -19.36
N LEU A 47 19.96 27.14 -18.90
CA LEU A 47 19.86 26.62 -17.53
C LEU A 47 20.60 25.29 -17.33
N ILE A 48 20.96 24.59 -18.41
CA ILE A 48 21.68 23.30 -18.35
C ILE A 48 23.13 23.45 -18.78
N ASN A 49 24.01 22.77 -18.03
CA ASN A 49 25.42 22.59 -18.38
C ASN A 49 25.59 21.17 -18.94
N PRO A 50 25.70 20.99 -20.27
CA PRO A 50 25.78 19.67 -20.89
C PRO A 50 27.07 18.94 -20.51
N ASN A 51 26.99 17.62 -20.37
CA ASN A 51 28.12 16.75 -20.03
C ASN A 51 28.29 15.63 -21.07
N ASN A 52 29.51 15.12 -21.24
CA ASN A 52 29.80 14.03 -22.17
C ASN A 52 29.22 12.67 -21.78
N ARG A 53 28.65 12.56 -20.57
CA ARG A 53 27.89 11.40 -20.09
C ARG A 53 26.40 11.67 -19.97
N ASP A 54 25.92 12.79 -20.53
CA ASP A 54 24.49 12.97 -20.72
C ASP A 54 24.02 12.15 -21.92
N TRP A 55 22.76 11.74 -21.92
CA TRP A 55 22.22 10.87 -22.95
C TRP A 55 20.72 11.12 -23.15
N ILE A 56 20.21 10.72 -24.31
CA ILE A 56 18.80 10.79 -24.66
C ILE A 56 18.30 9.36 -24.79
N GLY A 57 17.26 9.04 -24.03
CA GLY A 57 16.60 7.74 -24.07
C GLY A 57 15.23 7.82 -24.72
N ILE A 58 14.80 6.72 -25.32
CA ILE A 58 13.40 6.46 -25.67
C ILE A 58 12.79 5.67 -24.51
N PHE A 59 11.74 6.19 -23.90
CA PHE A 59 11.05 5.56 -22.77
C PHE A 59 9.60 5.26 -23.13
N LYS A 60 9.06 4.14 -22.61
CA LYS A 60 7.65 3.78 -22.79
C LYS A 60 6.75 4.72 -21.98
N ALA A 61 5.97 5.55 -22.66
CA ALA A 61 5.04 6.50 -22.05
C ALA A 61 3.98 5.76 -21.22
N SER A 62 3.60 6.32 -20.08
CA SER A 62 2.34 5.93 -19.43
C SER A 62 1.17 6.31 -20.34
N GLY A 63 0.42 5.33 -20.83
CA GLY A 63 -0.71 5.55 -21.74
C GLY A 63 -1.75 4.44 -21.61
N TYR A 64 -3.02 4.80 -21.84
CA TYR A 64 -4.21 3.97 -21.63
C TYR A 64 -4.22 2.74 -22.55
N SER A 65 -3.61 1.65 -22.09
CA SER A 65 -3.96 0.32 -22.61
C SER A 65 -5.30 -0.08 -21.98
N PHE A 66 -6.30 -0.35 -22.82
CA PHE A 66 -7.67 -0.67 -22.42
C PHE A 66 -7.79 -1.97 -21.61
N SER A 67 -6.69 -2.73 -21.44
CA SER A 67 -6.66 -4.01 -20.75
C SER A 67 -5.85 -4.02 -19.45
N PHE A 68 -4.92 -3.08 -19.22
CA PHE A 68 -4.14 -2.99 -17.98
C PHE A 68 -3.54 -1.58 -17.93
N TRP A 69 -3.73 -0.84 -16.85
CA TRP A 69 -3.10 0.48 -16.70
C TRP A 69 -1.58 0.25 -16.61
N SER A 70 -0.86 0.48 -17.72
CA SER A 70 0.59 0.35 -17.75
C SER A 70 1.20 1.47 -16.94
N VAL A 71 1.91 1.13 -15.85
CA VAL A 71 2.78 2.07 -15.15
C VAL A 71 3.86 2.49 -16.14
N GLY A 72 3.90 3.78 -16.49
CA GLY A 72 4.96 4.32 -17.36
C GLY A 72 6.33 4.21 -16.69
N TRP A 73 7.37 4.65 -17.41
CA TRP A 73 8.71 4.72 -16.84
C TRP A 73 8.71 5.49 -15.50
N SER A 74 9.38 4.91 -14.49
CA SER A 74 9.46 5.47 -13.14
C SER A 74 10.87 5.95 -12.81
N THR A 75 11.87 5.41 -13.51
CA THR A 75 13.29 5.73 -13.30
C THR A 75 14.01 5.89 -14.63
N ALA A 76 15.16 6.55 -14.61
CA ALA A 76 16.05 6.64 -15.78
C ALA A 76 16.60 5.27 -16.24
N ARG A 77 16.31 4.16 -15.55
CA ARG A 77 16.69 2.80 -15.98
C ARG A 77 15.67 2.14 -16.90
N ASP A 78 14.47 2.70 -17.00
CA ASP A 78 13.35 2.12 -17.76
C ASP A 78 13.37 2.51 -19.25
N TYR A 79 14.55 2.84 -19.79
CA TYR A 79 14.71 3.19 -21.19
C TYR A 79 14.60 1.95 -22.07
N HIS A 80 13.98 2.11 -23.24
CA HIS A 80 13.98 1.10 -24.30
C HIS A 80 15.32 1.07 -25.04
N THR A 81 15.77 2.24 -25.49
CA THR A 81 17.06 2.44 -26.13
C THR A 81 17.58 3.83 -25.81
N PHE A 82 18.88 4.07 -26.02
CA PHE A 82 19.51 5.35 -25.73
C PHE A 82 20.64 5.69 -26.71
N VAL A 83 20.96 6.97 -26.76
CA VAL A 83 22.12 7.52 -27.48
C VAL A 83 22.79 8.58 -26.62
N TRP A 84 24.12 8.63 -26.65
CA TRP A 84 24.88 9.67 -25.94
C TRP A 84 24.61 11.05 -26.55
N ALA A 85 24.35 12.04 -25.71
CA ALA A 85 24.14 13.41 -26.15
C ALA A 85 25.51 14.04 -26.46
N PRO A 86 25.75 14.51 -27.71
CA PRO A 86 27.00 15.18 -28.04
C PRO A 86 27.12 16.51 -27.28
N LEU A 87 28.35 16.88 -26.94
CA LEU A 87 28.65 18.22 -26.45
C LEU A 87 28.44 19.25 -27.57
N PRO A 88 27.80 20.40 -27.28
CA PRO A 88 27.60 21.44 -28.28
C PRO A 88 28.95 21.96 -28.78
N LYS A 89 29.05 22.14 -30.11
CA LYS A 89 30.22 22.74 -30.76
C LYS A 89 30.03 24.26 -30.79
N GLY A 90 30.85 24.99 -30.03
CA GLY A 90 30.72 26.45 -29.93
C GLY A 90 29.39 26.87 -29.29
N ASP A 91 28.76 27.91 -29.85
CA ASP A 91 27.48 28.47 -29.34
C ASP A 91 26.23 27.78 -29.89
N GLN A 92 26.37 26.68 -30.64
CA GLN A 92 25.22 25.98 -31.19
C GLN A 92 24.43 25.29 -30.05
N ARG A 93 23.26 25.83 -29.68
CA ARG A 93 22.39 25.26 -28.63
C ARG A 93 21.45 24.18 -29.15
N GLN A 94 21.13 24.18 -30.44
CA GLN A 94 20.33 23.13 -31.08
C GLN A 94 21.23 21.97 -31.50
N GLN A 95 20.88 20.78 -31.06
CA GLN A 95 21.62 19.55 -31.24
C GLN A 95 20.71 18.48 -31.84
N GLN A 96 21.32 17.46 -32.45
CA GLN A 96 20.60 16.35 -33.07
C GLN A 96 21.30 15.04 -32.70
N VAL A 97 20.50 14.01 -32.39
CA VAL A 97 20.95 12.62 -32.27
C VAL A 97 20.15 11.73 -33.20
N THR A 98 20.70 10.57 -33.57
CA THR A 98 20.02 9.60 -34.44
C THR A 98 19.90 8.26 -33.72
N PHE A 99 18.68 7.74 -33.67
CA PHE A 99 18.38 6.40 -33.18
C PHE A 99 18.29 5.44 -34.37
N GLU A 100 19.13 4.41 -34.38
CA GLU A 100 19.14 3.43 -35.46
C GLU A 100 17.88 2.56 -35.44
N ALA A 101 17.33 2.28 -36.63
CA ALA A 101 16.06 1.58 -36.82
C ALA A 101 15.99 0.22 -36.09
N TYR A 102 17.12 -0.49 -36.02
CA TYR A 102 17.20 -1.79 -35.37
C TYR A 102 16.91 -1.73 -33.85
N TYR A 103 17.17 -0.60 -33.20
CA TYR A 103 16.94 -0.40 -31.76
C TYR A 103 15.61 0.30 -31.44
N LEU A 104 14.81 0.65 -32.45
CA LEU A 104 13.53 1.29 -32.24
C LEU A 104 12.47 0.30 -31.75
N PRO A 105 11.50 0.76 -30.93
CA PRO A 105 10.40 -0.08 -30.47
C PRO A 105 9.67 -0.80 -31.62
N LYS A 106 9.33 -2.06 -31.37
CA LYS A 106 8.66 -2.94 -32.34
C LYS A 106 7.18 -3.18 -32.03
N GLU A 107 6.65 -2.56 -30.98
CA GLU A 107 5.26 -2.68 -30.55
C GLU A 107 4.45 -1.48 -31.05
N ASP A 108 3.49 -1.73 -31.94
CA ASP A 108 2.68 -0.74 -32.67
C ASP A 108 1.69 0.02 -31.76
N ASN A 109 1.37 -0.54 -30.59
CA ASN A 109 0.27 -0.10 -29.73
C ASN A 109 0.71 0.68 -28.50
N ASP A 110 2.01 0.97 -28.37
CA ASP A 110 2.56 1.71 -27.25
C ASP A 110 3.06 3.08 -27.64
N PHE A 111 2.87 4.03 -26.72
CA PHE A 111 3.42 5.36 -26.84
C PHE A 111 4.79 5.42 -26.17
N TYR A 112 5.67 6.25 -26.72
CA TYR A 112 7.03 6.45 -26.26
C TYR A 112 7.32 7.93 -26.09
N GLN A 113 8.41 8.28 -25.41
CA GLN A 113 8.85 9.65 -25.20
C GLN A 113 10.37 9.70 -25.27
N PHE A 114 10.92 10.75 -25.86
CA PHE A 114 12.33 11.07 -25.68
C PHE A 114 12.53 11.72 -24.31
N CYS A 115 13.56 11.31 -23.57
CA CYS A 115 13.95 11.96 -22.33
C CYS A 115 15.45 12.23 -22.31
N TYR A 116 15.81 13.47 -21.96
CA TYR A 116 17.20 13.86 -21.74
C TYR A 116 17.59 13.56 -20.29
N VAL A 117 18.61 12.73 -20.12
CA VAL A 117 19.11 12.28 -18.82
C VAL A 117 20.53 12.79 -18.63
N THR A 118 20.77 13.43 -17.49
CA THR A 118 22.11 13.92 -17.16
C THR A 118 23.02 12.79 -16.69
N HIS A 119 24.32 13.04 -16.64
CA HIS A 119 25.33 12.17 -16.03
C HIS A 119 25.04 11.82 -14.56
N LYS A 120 24.17 12.57 -13.87
CA LYS A 120 23.71 12.29 -12.50
C LYS A 120 22.46 11.41 -12.45
N GLY A 121 21.89 11.06 -13.60
CA GLY A 121 20.64 10.29 -13.72
C GLY A 121 19.37 11.13 -13.59
N GLU A 122 19.47 12.46 -13.70
CA GLU A 122 18.31 13.36 -13.57
C GLU A 122 17.67 13.60 -14.95
N ILE A 123 16.34 13.57 -15.01
CA ILE A 123 15.59 13.94 -16.22
C ILE A 123 15.50 15.46 -16.31
N ARG A 124 16.00 16.05 -17.40
CA ARG A 124 16.02 17.50 -17.63
C ARG A 124 15.21 17.96 -18.85
N GLY A 125 14.55 17.03 -19.52
CA GLY A 125 13.60 17.28 -20.59
C GLY A 125 12.89 15.98 -20.98
N ALA A 126 11.60 16.07 -21.30
CA ALA A 126 10.81 14.96 -21.83
C ALA A 126 9.96 15.47 -23.00
N SER A 127 9.85 14.69 -24.07
CA SER A 127 9.04 15.02 -25.23
C SER A 127 7.55 14.78 -24.98
N THR A 128 6.71 15.29 -25.89
CA THR A 128 5.34 14.78 -26.04
C THR A 128 5.38 13.29 -26.43
N PRO A 129 4.33 12.51 -26.10
CA PRO A 129 4.24 11.12 -26.53
C PRO A 129 4.30 10.97 -28.06
N ILE A 130 5.07 9.99 -28.53
CA ILE A 130 5.28 9.61 -29.92
C ILE A 130 4.93 8.13 -30.13
N GLY A 131 4.49 7.75 -31.33
CA GLY A 131 4.26 6.37 -31.72
C GLY A 131 5.31 5.83 -32.69
N PHE A 132 5.46 4.51 -32.76
CA PHE A 132 6.23 3.84 -33.79
C PHE A 132 5.30 2.96 -34.63
N ARG A 133 5.33 3.12 -35.96
CA ARG A 133 4.42 2.43 -36.89
C ARG A 133 5.15 1.58 -37.93
N GLN A 134 4.51 0.47 -38.32
CA GLN A 134 5.03 -0.40 -39.36
C GLN A 134 4.78 0.19 -40.77
N PRO A 135 5.63 -0.14 -41.75
CA PRO A 135 5.38 0.18 -43.15
C PRO A 135 4.07 -0.44 -43.63
N GLY A 136 3.16 0.38 -44.18
CA GLY A 136 1.85 -0.07 -44.67
C GLY A 136 0.69 0.19 -43.71
N THR A 137 0.97 0.52 -42.44
CA THR A 137 -0.06 0.97 -41.48
C THR A 137 -0.29 2.47 -41.68
N ILE A 138 -1.23 2.84 -42.56
CA ILE A 138 -1.67 4.23 -42.73
C ILE A 138 -2.48 4.62 -41.49
N THR A 139 -1.83 5.22 -40.49
CA THR A 139 -2.52 5.97 -39.46
C THR A 139 -2.78 7.38 -39.96
N VAL A 140 -4.07 7.69 -40.07
CA VAL A 140 -4.67 8.99 -40.33
C VAL A 140 -4.01 10.04 -39.43
N ASP A 141 -3.31 11.01 -40.02
CA ASP A 141 -3.11 12.28 -39.34
C ASP A 141 -4.47 12.97 -39.32
N ILE A 142 -5.13 12.99 -38.16
CA ILE A 142 -6.37 13.74 -37.94
C ILE A 142 -5.98 15.22 -37.80
N SER A 143 -5.43 15.77 -38.87
CA SER A 143 -5.10 17.18 -39.00
C SER A 143 -5.56 17.59 -40.41
N ASP A 144 -6.71 18.26 -40.43
CA ASP A 144 -7.29 19.05 -41.53
C ASP A 144 -7.94 18.32 -42.72
N ASN A 145 -9.26 18.17 -42.60
CA ASN A 145 -10.28 18.35 -43.63
C ASN A 145 -9.94 17.94 -45.09
N GLN A 146 -9.92 16.64 -45.38
CA GLN A 146 -10.33 16.12 -46.68
C GLN A 146 -11.23 14.89 -46.50
N GLU A 147 -12.41 14.94 -47.12
CA GLU A 147 -13.34 13.81 -47.22
C GLU A 147 -12.64 12.60 -47.85
N MET A 148 -12.59 11.50 -47.12
CA MET A 148 -11.95 10.25 -47.54
C MET A 148 -12.94 9.40 -48.35
N LEU A 149 -12.61 9.11 -49.61
CA LEU A 149 -13.28 8.05 -50.36
C LEU A 149 -12.68 6.70 -49.96
N VAL A 150 -13.38 5.97 -49.09
CA VAL A 150 -13.07 4.58 -48.77
C VAL A 150 -13.58 3.70 -49.91
N ILE A 151 -12.66 3.12 -50.71
CA ILE A 151 -13.02 2.10 -51.70
C ILE A 151 -13.09 0.75 -50.98
N THR A 152 -14.19 0.54 -50.28
CA THR A 152 -14.61 -0.79 -49.80
C THR A 152 -15.53 -1.41 -50.84
N THR A 153 -15.39 -2.71 -51.10
CA THR A 153 -16.38 -3.39 -51.94
C THR A 153 -17.73 -3.45 -51.20
N GLN A 154 -18.84 -3.45 -51.93
CA GLN A 154 -20.18 -3.46 -51.34
C GLN A 154 -20.43 -4.68 -50.44
N ASP A 155 -19.74 -5.79 -50.71
CA ASP A 155 -19.84 -7.03 -49.93
C ASP A 155 -19.06 -6.95 -48.61
N ASP A 156 -17.92 -6.25 -48.58
CA ASP A 156 -17.15 -6.01 -47.36
C ASP A 156 -17.93 -5.15 -46.36
N LEU A 157 -18.65 -4.12 -46.85
CA LEU A 157 -19.48 -3.26 -45.99
C LEU A 157 -20.60 -4.04 -45.32
N LYS A 158 -21.32 -4.88 -46.07
CA LYS A 158 -22.41 -5.71 -45.51
C LYS A 158 -21.88 -6.75 -44.52
N SER A 159 -20.71 -7.32 -44.78
CA SER A 159 -20.05 -8.26 -43.87
C SER A 159 -19.64 -7.57 -42.56
N MET A 160 -19.05 -6.38 -42.65
CA MET A 160 -18.67 -5.57 -41.48
C MET A 160 -19.90 -5.12 -40.67
N GLU A 161 -20.95 -4.63 -41.31
CA GLU A 161 -22.19 -4.23 -40.63
C GLU A 161 -22.80 -5.39 -39.84
N LYS A 162 -22.81 -6.59 -40.43
CA LYS A 162 -23.29 -7.80 -39.76
C LYS A 162 -22.42 -8.17 -38.56
N GLN A 163 -21.10 -8.14 -38.68
CA GLN A 163 -20.19 -8.43 -37.57
C GLN A 163 -20.33 -7.42 -36.42
N VAL A 164 -20.49 -6.14 -36.73
CA VAL A 164 -20.71 -5.08 -35.74
C VAL A 164 -22.02 -5.31 -34.99
N LEU A 165 -23.09 -5.68 -35.70
CA LEU A 165 -24.39 -5.97 -35.09
C LEU A 165 -24.32 -7.18 -34.16
N GLU A 166 -23.70 -8.28 -34.61
CA GLU A 166 -23.52 -9.49 -33.79
C GLU A 166 -22.67 -9.22 -32.53
N GLN A 167 -21.60 -8.44 -32.65
CA GLN A 167 -20.79 -8.03 -31.51
C GLN A 167 -21.57 -7.14 -30.54
N LYS A 168 -22.36 -6.20 -31.05
CA LYS A 168 -23.20 -5.33 -30.24
C LYS A 168 -24.21 -6.13 -29.41
N GLU A 169 -24.91 -7.08 -30.03
CA GLU A 169 -25.86 -7.95 -29.34
C GLU A 169 -25.18 -8.80 -28.26
N LYS A 170 -24.00 -9.36 -28.56
CA LYS A 170 -23.22 -10.12 -27.57
C LYS A 170 -22.84 -9.26 -26.36
N HIS A 171 -22.32 -8.05 -26.60
CA HIS A 171 -21.94 -7.14 -25.52
C HIS A 171 -23.15 -6.65 -24.70
N GLU A 172 -24.31 -6.47 -25.34
CA GLU A 172 -25.54 -6.09 -24.64
C GLU A 172 -26.00 -7.19 -23.67
N VAL A 173 -25.95 -8.45 -24.09
CA VAL A 173 -26.25 -9.61 -23.22
C VAL A 173 -25.25 -9.72 -22.08
N GLU A 174 -23.95 -9.59 -22.37
CA GLU A 174 -22.90 -9.66 -21.36
C GLU A 174 -23.02 -8.56 -20.30
N ASN A 175 -23.28 -7.32 -20.73
CA ASN A 175 -23.51 -6.19 -19.84
C ASN A 175 -24.74 -6.42 -18.95
N LYS A 176 -25.82 -6.97 -19.49
CA LYS A 176 -27.01 -7.30 -18.70
C LYS A 176 -26.70 -8.32 -17.61
N ILE A 177 -25.96 -9.38 -17.94
CA ILE A 177 -25.54 -10.41 -16.97
C ILE A 177 -24.64 -9.81 -15.89
N LEU A 178 -23.71 -8.92 -16.28
CA LEU A 178 -22.81 -8.27 -15.33
C LEU A 178 -23.58 -7.34 -14.37
N CYS A 179 -24.55 -6.58 -14.87
CA CYS A 179 -25.43 -5.76 -14.03
C CYS A 179 -26.22 -6.63 -13.03
N GLU A 180 -26.82 -7.73 -13.48
CA GLU A 180 -27.56 -8.65 -12.60
C GLU A 180 -26.66 -9.26 -11.50
N LYS A 181 -25.41 -9.60 -11.82
CA LYS A 181 -24.43 -10.08 -10.84
C LYS A 181 -24.00 -8.99 -9.85
N ALA A 182 -23.83 -7.76 -10.32
CA ALA A 182 -23.50 -6.63 -9.46
C ALA A 182 -24.61 -6.38 -8.43
N ASP A 183 -25.87 -6.37 -8.86
CA ASP A 183 -27.05 -6.23 -7.99
C ASP A 183 -27.13 -7.37 -6.95
N GLN A 184 -26.82 -8.60 -7.35
CA GLN A 184 -26.79 -9.74 -6.43
C GLN A 184 -25.69 -9.61 -5.37
N LEU A 185 -24.49 -9.19 -5.76
CA LEU A 185 -23.38 -8.97 -4.83
C LEU A 185 -23.68 -7.82 -3.87
N GLU A 186 -24.30 -6.74 -4.34
CA GLU A 186 -24.69 -5.61 -3.49
C GLU A 186 -25.73 -6.02 -2.43
N LYS A 187 -26.71 -6.84 -2.81
CA LYS A 187 -27.67 -7.42 -1.87
C LYS A 187 -26.99 -8.31 -0.82
N GLN A 188 -26.07 -9.20 -1.24
CA GLN A 188 -25.33 -10.05 -0.32
C GLN A 188 -24.46 -9.24 0.65
N LEU A 189 -23.81 -8.20 0.15
CA LEU A 189 -22.98 -7.31 0.96
C LEU A 189 -23.82 -6.57 2.01
N THR A 190 -25.00 -6.09 1.61
CA THR A 190 -25.94 -5.42 2.51
C THR A 190 -26.43 -6.37 3.60
N GLN A 191 -26.85 -7.59 3.23
CA GLN A 191 -27.26 -8.61 4.19
C GLN A 191 -26.13 -8.95 5.18
N LYS A 192 -24.90 -9.17 4.68
CA LYS A 192 -23.75 -9.48 5.54
C LYS A 192 -23.40 -8.34 6.49
N LYS A 193 -23.57 -7.09 6.04
CA LYS A 193 -23.37 -5.89 6.86
C LYS A 193 -24.40 -5.79 7.99
N GLU A 194 -25.67 -6.10 7.72
CA GLU A 194 -26.72 -6.13 8.74
C GLU A 194 -26.52 -7.25 9.76
N GLU A 195 -26.15 -8.45 9.30
CA GLU A 195 -25.78 -9.58 10.16
C GLU A 195 -24.62 -9.20 11.09
N TYR A 196 -23.57 -8.57 10.55
CA TYR A 196 -22.42 -8.11 11.32
C TYR A 196 -22.79 -7.06 12.37
N LEU A 197 -23.60 -6.06 11.99
CA LEU A 197 -24.05 -5.01 12.92
C LEU A 197 -24.90 -5.58 14.06
N THR A 198 -25.75 -6.56 13.75
CA THR A 198 -26.59 -7.23 14.75
C THR A 198 -25.74 -8.03 15.72
N ALA A 199 -24.80 -8.82 15.22
CA ALA A 199 -23.85 -9.56 16.04
C ALA A 199 -22.96 -8.63 16.90
N GLN A 200 -22.53 -7.48 16.35
CA GLN A 200 -21.76 -6.49 17.08
C GLN A 200 -22.54 -5.89 18.25
N LYS A 201 -23.83 -5.55 18.06
CA LYS A 201 -24.70 -5.05 19.13
C LYS A 201 -24.91 -6.10 20.23
N ALA A 202 -25.16 -7.35 19.86
CA ALA A 202 -25.29 -8.45 20.82
C ALA A 202 -24.00 -8.61 21.66
N ASN A 203 -22.84 -8.66 21.00
CA ASN A 203 -21.54 -8.75 21.67
C ASN A 203 -21.27 -7.56 22.62
N GLN A 204 -21.68 -6.35 22.25
CA GLN A 204 -21.56 -5.17 23.12
C GLN A 204 -22.45 -5.29 24.37
N SER A 205 -23.67 -5.80 24.22
CA SER A 205 -24.57 -6.07 25.35
C SER A 205 -23.97 -7.11 26.29
N ASP A 206 -23.47 -8.22 25.75
CA ASP A 206 -22.85 -9.30 26.53
C ASP A 206 -21.60 -8.80 27.29
N LEU A 207 -20.76 -8.01 26.62
CA LEU A 207 -19.60 -7.37 27.27
C LEU A 207 -20.02 -6.45 28.43
N HIS A 208 -21.12 -5.72 28.28
CA HIS A 208 -21.63 -4.85 29.34
C HIS A 208 -22.16 -5.65 30.54
N ILE A 209 -22.86 -6.75 30.30
CA ILE A 209 -23.32 -7.68 31.36
C ILE A 209 -22.11 -8.28 32.07
N LEU A 210 -21.16 -8.85 31.33
CA LEU A 210 -19.97 -9.47 31.88
C LEU A 210 -19.11 -8.48 32.68
N ARG A 211 -19.10 -7.20 32.28
CA ARG A 211 -18.43 -6.12 33.02
C ARG A 211 -19.10 -5.86 34.37
N LYS A 212 -20.44 -5.85 34.43
CA LYS A 212 -21.18 -5.71 35.70
C LYS A 212 -20.94 -6.90 36.62
N GLU A 213 -21.00 -8.11 36.10
CA GLU A 213 -20.72 -9.33 36.89
C GLU A 213 -19.29 -9.33 37.44
N ASN A 214 -18.30 -8.96 36.63
CA ASN A 214 -16.92 -8.82 37.09
C ASN A 214 -16.77 -7.74 38.18
N GLN A 215 -17.50 -6.63 38.09
CA GLN A 215 -17.49 -5.59 39.14
C GLN A 215 -18.07 -6.12 40.45
N GLU A 216 -19.18 -6.85 40.40
CA GLU A 216 -19.79 -7.45 41.60
C GLU A 216 -18.90 -8.54 42.22
N LEU A 217 -18.32 -9.43 41.40
CA LEU A 217 -17.34 -10.42 41.85
C LEU A 217 -16.12 -9.75 42.50
N THR A 218 -15.62 -8.65 41.94
CA THR A 218 -14.51 -7.89 42.51
C THR A 218 -14.87 -7.31 43.88
N LYS A 219 -16.08 -6.75 44.04
CA LYS A 219 -16.58 -6.27 45.34
C LYS A 219 -16.68 -7.42 46.36
N HIS A 220 -17.17 -8.58 45.94
CA HIS A 220 -17.27 -9.76 46.80
C HIS A 220 -15.89 -10.27 47.25
N LEU A 221 -14.93 -10.34 46.33
CA LEU A 221 -13.55 -10.70 46.64
C LEU A 221 -12.90 -9.70 47.61
N GLN A 222 -13.09 -8.39 47.40
CA GLN A 222 -12.58 -7.37 48.32
C GLN A 222 -13.16 -7.50 49.73
N LYS A 223 -14.46 -7.80 49.85
CA LYS A 223 -15.10 -8.08 51.15
C LYS A 223 -14.50 -9.32 51.81
N ALA A 224 -14.33 -10.42 51.06
CA ALA A 224 -13.75 -11.66 51.57
C ALA A 224 -12.31 -11.46 52.08
N VAL A 225 -11.47 -10.73 51.32
CA VAL A 225 -10.10 -10.40 51.73
C VAL A 225 -10.09 -9.56 53.01
N LYS A 226 -10.99 -8.58 53.16
CA LYS A 226 -11.10 -7.78 54.38
C LYS A 226 -11.49 -8.62 55.61
N VAL A 227 -12.37 -9.60 55.44
CA VAL A 227 -12.75 -10.54 56.50
C VAL A 227 -11.59 -11.45 56.87
N GLU A 228 -10.86 -11.97 55.89
CA GLU A 228 -9.66 -12.80 56.12
C GLU A 228 -8.57 -12.03 56.88
N ASP A 229 -8.36 -10.75 56.54
CA ASP A 229 -7.38 -9.88 57.21
C ASP A 229 -7.79 -9.50 58.66
N GLN A 230 -9.09 -9.28 58.91
CA GLN A 230 -9.62 -9.04 60.27
C GLN A 230 -9.54 -10.30 61.14
N MET A 231 -9.80 -11.48 60.56
CA MET A 231 -9.70 -12.78 61.25
C MET A 231 -8.23 -13.16 61.52
N GLY A 232 -7.31 -12.82 60.61
CA GLY A 232 -5.87 -12.95 60.83
C GLY A 232 -5.38 -12.12 62.02
N ARG A 233 -5.82 -10.86 62.14
CA ARG A 233 -5.45 -10.00 63.29
C ARG A 233 -6.05 -10.49 64.61
N SER A 234 -7.31 -10.91 64.62
CA SER A 234 -7.96 -11.43 65.84
C SER A 234 -7.33 -12.76 66.32
N THR A 235 -6.83 -13.60 65.40
CA THR A 235 -6.12 -14.83 65.77
C THR A 235 -4.68 -14.60 66.23
N GLU A 236 -4.04 -13.48 65.87
CA GLU A 236 -2.76 -13.03 66.44
C GLU A 236 -2.95 -12.39 67.83
N GLU A 237 -4.06 -11.69 68.10
CA GLU A 237 -4.36 -11.08 69.42
C GLU A 237 -4.83 -12.10 70.48
N THR A 238 -5.43 -13.23 70.09
CA THR A 238 -5.96 -14.24 71.05
C THR A 238 -4.93 -15.32 71.43
N CYS A 239 -3.74 -15.32 70.82
CA CYS A 239 -2.61 -16.15 71.25
C CYS A 239 -1.61 -15.29 72.02
N MET A 240 -1.73 -15.28 73.35
CA MET A 240 -0.67 -14.77 74.23
C MET A 240 0.65 -15.54 74.02
N PRO A 241 1.80 -14.88 74.24
CA PRO A 241 3.12 -15.39 73.87
C PRO A 241 3.65 -16.27 74.99
N ASP A 242 3.51 -17.59 74.89
CA ASP A 242 4.32 -18.47 75.73
C ASP A 242 4.66 -19.76 75.00
N THR A 243 5.78 -19.71 74.30
CA THR A 243 6.82 -20.74 74.20
C THR A 243 7.69 -20.37 73.00
N GLY A 244 8.98 -20.23 73.27
CA GLY A 244 9.96 -19.74 72.32
C GLY A 244 10.06 -20.58 71.04
N LYS A 245 10.42 -19.87 69.96
CA LYS A 245 10.94 -20.38 68.69
C LYS A 245 9.98 -21.21 67.83
N PHE A 246 9.18 -20.53 67.02
CA PHE A 246 8.90 -20.99 65.66
C PHE A 246 9.11 -19.84 64.67
N PRO A 247 10.23 -19.82 63.92
CA PRO A 247 10.44 -18.78 62.92
C PRO A 247 9.60 -19.10 61.68
N ASP A 248 8.72 -18.17 61.36
CA ASP A 248 8.73 -17.44 60.09
C ASP A 248 8.94 -18.20 58.77
N ARG A 249 8.49 -19.45 58.68
CA ARG A 249 8.56 -20.23 57.43
C ARG A 249 7.60 -19.68 56.38
N ARG A 250 6.46 -19.12 56.81
CA ARG A 250 5.40 -18.62 55.93
C ARG A 250 5.70 -17.25 55.31
N LYS A 251 6.32 -16.28 56.02
CA LYS A 251 6.69 -15.00 55.39
C LYS A 251 7.89 -15.19 54.45
N THR A 252 8.83 -16.06 54.81
CA THR A 252 9.97 -16.42 53.95
C THR A 252 9.51 -17.11 52.66
N GLU A 253 8.51 -17.99 52.73
CA GLU A 253 7.94 -18.66 51.56
C GLU A 253 7.13 -17.69 50.67
N TYR A 254 6.36 -16.77 51.27
CA TYR A 254 5.65 -15.71 50.54
C TYR A 254 6.61 -14.71 49.87
N GLU A 255 7.70 -14.33 50.51
CA GLU A 255 8.74 -13.48 49.89
C GLU A 255 9.45 -14.20 48.74
N ASN A 256 9.74 -15.50 48.90
CA ASN A 256 10.39 -16.30 47.86
C ASN A 256 9.47 -16.52 46.64
N LEU A 257 8.16 -16.71 46.87
CA LEU A 257 7.15 -16.77 45.80
C LEU A 257 6.98 -15.41 45.10
N ARG A 258 7.02 -14.29 45.83
CA ARG A 258 6.99 -12.93 45.27
C ARG A 258 8.23 -12.61 44.45
N LYS A 259 9.42 -13.05 44.89
CA LYS A 259 10.69 -12.89 44.16
C LYS A 259 10.73 -13.75 42.89
N LYS A 260 10.10 -14.94 42.91
CA LYS A 260 10.02 -15.85 41.75
C LYS A 260 9.06 -15.37 40.63
N CYS A 261 8.14 -14.46 40.94
CA CYS A 261 7.21 -13.86 39.97
C CYS A 261 7.68 -12.52 39.37
N LYS A 262 8.90 -12.06 39.66
CA LYS A 262 9.48 -10.92 38.93
C LYS A 262 9.99 -11.39 37.57
N ILE A 263 9.08 -11.45 36.59
CA ILE A 263 9.46 -11.34 35.17
C ILE A 263 9.40 -9.86 34.84
N THR A 264 10.53 -9.34 34.39
CA THR A 264 10.76 -7.96 33.97
C THR A 264 9.91 -7.62 32.76
N ASP A 265 9.02 -6.62 32.91
CA ASP A 265 8.54 -5.82 31.80
C ASP A 265 9.70 -4.95 31.31
N SER A 266 10.43 -5.43 30.31
CA SER A 266 11.30 -4.57 29.50
C SER A 266 11.36 -5.09 28.07
N ASP A 267 10.78 -4.26 27.21
CA ASP A 267 11.14 -4.03 25.81
C ASP A 267 10.40 -4.81 24.73
N LYS A 268 9.27 -4.19 24.36
CA LYS A 268 8.83 -4.02 22.98
C LYS A 268 9.90 -3.25 22.18
N ALA A 269 10.38 -3.85 21.11
CA ALA A 269 10.72 -3.22 19.83
C ALA A 269 10.66 -4.35 18.79
N GLY A 270 9.70 -4.32 17.84
CA GLY A 270 9.96 -3.92 16.45
C GLY A 270 10.77 -5.00 15.71
N THR A 271 10.43 -5.55 14.55
CA THR A 271 9.59 -5.10 13.45
C THR A 271 9.47 -6.28 12.48
N GLU A 272 8.27 -6.45 11.92
CA GLU A 272 7.89 -6.96 10.59
C GLU A 272 8.60 -8.15 9.92
N GLY A 273 7.76 -8.99 9.31
CA GLY A 273 8.06 -9.60 8.01
C GLY A 273 7.80 -11.09 7.94
N GLY A 274 6.67 -11.48 7.33
CA GLY A 274 6.53 -12.82 6.74
C GLY A 274 5.22 -13.56 7.00
N SER A 275 4.27 -13.34 6.09
CA SER A 275 3.37 -14.36 5.52
C SER A 275 2.47 -15.19 6.45
N SER A 276 1.19 -14.79 6.48
CA SER A 276 -0.07 -15.56 6.32
C SER A 276 -0.31 -16.97 6.91
N ILE A 277 0.62 -17.58 7.64
CA ILE A 277 0.47 -18.96 8.15
C ILE A 277 0.67 -19.06 9.68
N ASN A 278 1.19 -18.03 10.36
CA ASN A 278 1.57 -18.09 11.78
C ASN A 278 0.59 -17.47 12.80
N HIS A 279 -0.48 -16.77 12.39
CA HIS A 279 -1.41 -16.12 13.32
C HIS A 279 -2.27 -17.09 14.18
N PRO A 280 -2.73 -18.25 13.66
CA PRO A 280 -3.49 -19.22 14.47
C PRO A 280 -2.61 -19.83 15.57
N LEU A 281 -1.35 -20.16 15.24
CA LEU A 281 -0.38 -20.75 16.17
C LEU A 281 -0.03 -19.78 17.31
N GLN A 282 0.11 -18.48 17.05
CA GLN A 282 0.34 -17.50 18.12
C GLN A 282 -0.88 -17.32 19.04
N LYS A 283 -2.10 -17.37 18.50
CA LYS A 283 -3.34 -17.34 19.30
C LYS A 283 -3.49 -18.62 20.13
N GLU A 284 -3.12 -19.78 19.59
CA GLU A 284 -3.13 -21.07 20.29
C GLU A 284 -2.09 -21.09 21.43
N ILE A 285 -0.87 -20.58 21.19
CA ILE A 285 0.17 -20.46 22.23
C ILE A 285 -0.28 -19.54 23.37
N ALA A 286 -0.95 -18.42 23.06
CA ALA A 286 -1.49 -17.53 24.08
C ALA A 286 -2.60 -18.20 24.90
N ASN A 287 -3.48 -18.95 24.24
CA ASN A 287 -4.56 -19.70 24.88
C ASN A 287 -4.00 -20.82 25.78
N LEU A 288 -3.03 -21.61 25.31
CA LEU A 288 -2.38 -22.67 26.07
C LEU A 288 -1.60 -22.11 27.29
N LYS A 289 -0.97 -20.94 27.16
CA LYS A 289 -0.33 -20.26 28.30
C LYS A 289 -1.37 -19.80 29.34
N SER A 290 -2.51 -19.27 28.92
CA SER A 290 -3.61 -18.89 29.81
C SER A 290 -4.22 -20.10 30.54
N LYS A 291 -4.41 -21.21 29.83
CA LYS A 291 -4.88 -22.48 30.41
C LYS A 291 -3.87 -23.05 31.40
N LEU A 292 -2.58 -23.02 31.08
CA LEU A 292 -1.50 -23.45 32.00
C LEU A 292 -1.46 -22.60 33.27
N LEU A 293 -1.67 -21.29 33.16
CA LEU A 293 -1.70 -20.38 34.31
C LEU A 293 -2.92 -20.64 35.20
N THR A 294 -4.08 -20.80 34.58
CA THR A 294 -5.33 -21.14 35.27
C THR A 294 -5.24 -22.51 35.95
N GLY A 295 -4.67 -23.52 35.26
CA GLY A 295 -4.45 -24.86 35.82
C GLY A 295 -3.49 -24.88 37.01
N LYS A 296 -2.41 -24.10 36.96
CA LYS A 296 -1.48 -23.92 38.11
C LYS A 296 -2.19 -23.29 39.30
N SER A 297 -3.02 -22.27 39.07
CA SER A 297 -3.80 -21.65 40.15
C SER A 297 -4.80 -22.63 40.75
N CYS A 298 -5.47 -23.44 39.92
CA CYS A 298 -6.39 -24.47 40.36
C CYS A 298 -5.71 -25.56 41.19
N TYR A 299 -4.54 -26.06 40.75
CA TYR A 299 -3.75 -27.05 41.50
C TYR A 299 -3.33 -26.53 42.88
N VAL A 300 -2.84 -25.29 42.96
CA VAL A 300 -2.46 -24.66 44.24
C VAL A 300 -3.68 -24.50 45.15
N GLN A 301 -4.83 -24.17 44.60
CA GLN A 301 -6.06 -24.02 45.38
C GLN A 301 -6.57 -25.36 45.90
N LYS A 302 -6.57 -26.41 45.07
CA LYS A 302 -6.93 -27.77 45.48
C LYS A 302 -5.95 -28.34 46.50
N TYR A 303 -4.66 -28.08 46.37
CA TYR A 303 -3.65 -28.47 47.36
C TYR A 303 -3.91 -27.82 48.72
N LYS A 304 -4.25 -26.52 48.75
CA LYS A 304 -4.65 -25.82 49.98
C LYS A 304 -5.94 -26.37 50.57
N GLU A 305 -6.90 -26.74 49.73
CA GLU A 305 -8.17 -27.35 50.14
C GLU A 305 -7.94 -28.74 50.76
N CYS A 306 -7.10 -29.59 50.16
CA CYS A 306 -6.68 -30.87 50.73
C CYS A 306 -5.97 -30.70 52.08
N GLN A 307 -5.10 -29.70 52.23
CA GLN A 307 -4.47 -29.40 53.53
C GLN A 307 -5.47 -28.96 54.60
N LYS A 308 -6.52 -28.22 54.21
CA LYS A 308 -7.59 -27.81 55.12
C LYS A 308 -8.44 -29.01 55.56
N LEU A 309 -8.78 -29.90 54.63
CA LEU A 309 -9.52 -31.12 54.93
C LEU A 309 -8.71 -32.08 55.83
N HIS A 310 -7.40 -32.25 55.59
CA HIS A 310 -6.52 -33.02 56.46
C HIS A 310 -6.57 -32.53 57.92
N LYS A 311 -6.52 -31.20 58.11
CA LYS A 311 -6.63 -30.54 59.43
C LYS A 311 -8.02 -30.59 60.07
N GLN A 312 -9.07 -30.88 59.31
CA GLN A 312 -10.42 -31.04 59.84
C GLN A 312 -10.67 -32.50 60.26
N ILE A 313 -10.17 -33.46 59.48
CA ILE A 313 -10.22 -34.89 59.81
C ILE A 313 -9.43 -35.18 61.08
N ASP A 314 -8.28 -34.54 61.27
CA ASP A 314 -7.45 -34.67 62.48
C ASP A 314 -8.11 -34.08 63.74
N ARG A 315 -9.14 -33.23 63.61
CA ARG A 315 -9.90 -32.67 64.74
C ARG A 315 -11.14 -33.47 65.11
N LEU A 316 -11.51 -34.47 64.31
CA LEU A 316 -12.65 -35.36 64.55
C LEU A 316 -12.22 -36.71 65.18
N LYS A 317 -10.91 -36.93 65.37
CA LYS A 317 -10.31 -38.03 66.14
C LYS A 317 -9.93 -37.53 67.53
#